data_AF-X0R056-F1
#
_entry.id   AF-X0R056-F1
#
_cell.length_a   1.000
_cell.length_b   1.000
_cell.length_c   1.000
_cell.angle_alpha   90.00
_cell.angle_beta   90.00
_cell.angle_gamma   90.00
#
_symmetry.space_group_name_H-M   'P 1'
#
loop_
_entity.id
_entity.type
_entity.pdbx_description
1 polymer ?
#
loop_
_entity_poly.entity_id
_entity_poly.type
_entity_poly.pdbx_seq_one_letter_code
_entity_poly.pdbx_strand_id
1 'polypeptide(L)'
;MAPGVLGFTTDVLFQDVWLRPGLAPRDRSLVTVSALVATGLTGQIRSHLTRAMDSDLTQDQASEVLTQVAFYAGWPYVFTAMPVFKEIFEARR
;
A
#
# COMPACT_ATOMS: atom_id res chain seq x y z
N MET A 1 -18.14 -8.28 16.43
CA MET A 1 -17.62 -7.91 15.08
C MET A 1 -18.67 -7.06 14.38
N ALA A 2 -18.28 -6.07 13.56
CA ALA A 2 -19.19 -5.12 12.92
C ALA A 2 -19.61 -5.61 11.51
N PRO A 3 -20.81 -6.21 11.31
CA PRO A 3 -21.16 -6.88 10.05
C PRO A 3 -21.22 -5.93 8.85
N GLY A 4 -21.63 -4.69 9.05
CA GLY A 4 -21.65 -3.67 7.99
C GLY A 4 -20.26 -3.37 7.44
N VAL A 5 -19.23 -3.35 8.29
CA VAL A 5 -17.83 -3.13 7.84
C VAL A 5 -17.37 -4.28 6.95
N LEU A 6 -17.71 -5.51 7.31
CA LEU A 6 -17.38 -6.70 6.50
C LEU A 6 -18.11 -6.70 5.15
N GLY A 7 -19.39 -6.31 5.14
CA GLY A 7 -20.16 -6.14 3.91
C GLY A 7 -19.53 -5.12 2.97
N PHE A 8 -19.26 -3.89 3.45
CA PHE A 8 -18.62 -2.86 2.62
C PHE A 8 -17.21 -3.24 2.15
N THR A 9 -16.44 -3.94 2.99
CA THR A 9 -15.11 -4.44 2.62
C THR A 9 -15.19 -5.45 1.47
N THR A 10 -16.20 -6.31 1.47
CA THR A 10 -16.37 -7.32 0.41
C THR A 10 -16.93 -6.67 -0.85
N ASP A 11 -18.13 -6.10 -0.74
CA ASP A 11 -18.95 -5.76 -1.90
C ASP A 11 -18.46 -4.48 -2.60
N VAL A 12 -18.18 -3.44 -1.81
CA VAL A 12 -17.79 -2.12 -2.35
C VAL A 12 -16.30 -2.06 -2.63
N LEU A 13 -15.48 -2.52 -1.68
CA LEU A 13 -14.04 -2.40 -1.81
C LEU A 13 -13.48 -3.47 -2.77
N PHE A 14 -13.55 -4.76 -2.41
CA PHE A 14 -12.84 -5.80 -3.16
C PHE A 14 -13.57 -6.30 -4.41
N GLN A 15 -14.91 -6.30 -4.44
CA GLN A 15 -15.70 -6.76 -5.59
C GLN A 15 -16.09 -5.65 -6.58
N ASP A 16 -15.90 -4.37 -6.23
CA ASP A 16 -16.09 -3.24 -7.16
C ASP A 16 -14.80 -2.41 -7.31
N VAL A 17 -14.49 -1.54 -6.34
CA VAL A 17 -13.45 -0.50 -6.50
C VAL A 17 -12.11 -1.09 -6.93
N TRP A 18 -11.68 -2.22 -6.35
CA TRP A 18 -10.41 -2.87 -6.68
C TRP A 18 -10.37 -3.52 -8.07
N LEU A 19 -11.52 -3.80 -8.68
CA LEU A 19 -11.66 -4.44 -10.00
C LEU A 19 -11.93 -3.44 -11.13
N ARG A 20 -12.11 -2.15 -10.83
CA ARG A 20 -12.36 -1.13 -11.86
C ARG A 20 -11.22 -1.07 -12.88
N PRO A 21 -11.49 -1.08 -14.20
CA PRO A 21 -10.45 -1.26 -15.23
C PRO A 21 -9.60 0.00 -15.50
N GLY A 22 -10.01 1.17 -15.00
CA GLY A 22 -9.30 2.44 -15.26
C GLY A 22 -7.93 2.56 -14.61
N LEU A 23 -7.57 1.65 -13.70
CA LEU A 23 -6.23 1.54 -13.10
C LEU A 23 -5.84 0.07 -13.04
N ALA A 24 -4.63 -0.25 -13.49
CA ALA A 24 -4.07 -1.58 -13.34
C ALA A 24 -3.93 -1.94 -11.85
N PRO A 25 -4.01 -3.23 -11.47
CA PRO A 25 -3.84 -3.67 -10.08
C PRO A 25 -2.55 -3.19 -9.43
N ARG A 26 -1.46 -3.13 -10.21
CA ARG A 26 -0.17 -2.54 -9.82
C ARG A 26 -0.34 -1.10 -9.35
N ASP A 27 -0.87 -0.25 -10.22
CA ASP A 27 -0.96 1.20 -10.00
C ASP A 27 -1.96 1.53 -8.90
N ARG A 28 -3.05 0.77 -8.81
CA ARG A 28 -3.99 0.88 -7.69
C ARG A 28 -3.29 0.59 -6.37
N SER A 29 -2.51 -0.48 -6.29
CA SER A 29 -1.77 -0.84 -5.08
C SER A 29 -0.70 0.20 -4.75
N LEU A 30 0.01 0.73 -5.75
CA LEU A 30 0.99 1.81 -5.60
C LEU A 30 0.37 3.05 -4.95
N VAL A 31 -0.80 3.51 -5.44
CA VAL A 31 -1.51 4.66 -4.87
C VAL A 31 -1.99 4.35 -3.45
N THR A 32 -2.50 3.14 -3.19
CA THR A 32 -2.90 2.74 -1.83
C THR A 32 -1.72 2.77 -0.86
N VAL A 33 -0.58 2.16 -1.23
CA VAL A 33 0.63 2.17 -0.38
C VAL A 33 1.10 3.60 -0.12
N SER A 34 1.13 4.44 -1.16
CA SER A 34 1.54 5.85 -1.03
C SER A 34 0.64 6.60 -0.04
N ALA A 35 -0.67 6.40 -0.12
CA ALA A 35 -1.64 7.01 0.81
C ALA A 35 -1.45 6.50 2.25
N LEU A 36 -1.26 5.19 2.44
CA LEU A 36 -1.04 4.60 3.76
C LEU A 36 0.23 5.14 4.43
N VAL A 37 1.31 5.31 3.67
CA VAL A 37 2.53 5.97 4.16
C VAL A 37 2.21 7.42 4.51
N ALA A 38 1.62 8.17 3.60
CA ALA A 38 1.35 9.60 3.79
C ALA A 38 0.45 9.92 4.99
N THR A 39 -0.43 8.98 5.40
CA THR A 39 -1.33 9.15 6.55
C THR A 39 -0.86 8.40 7.81
N GLY A 40 0.32 7.80 7.80
CA GLY A 40 0.86 7.06 8.95
C GLY A 40 0.10 5.78 9.31
N LEU A 41 -0.69 5.20 8.40
CA LEU A 41 -1.48 3.99 8.63
C LEU A 41 -0.64 2.72 8.44
N THR A 42 0.45 2.62 9.20
CA THR A 42 1.50 1.61 9.00
C THR A 42 1.03 0.17 9.16
N GLY A 43 0.03 -0.08 10.00
CA GLY A 43 -0.55 -1.41 10.20
C GLY A 43 -1.18 -2.03 8.94
N GLN A 44 -1.49 -1.23 7.92
CA GLN A 44 -2.02 -1.71 6.64
C GLN A 44 -0.96 -1.80 5.53
N ILE A 45 0.24 -1.25 5.74
CA ILE A 45 1.28 -1.21 4.69
C ILE A 45 1.69 -2.63 4.29
N ARG A 46 1.82 -3.55 5.24
CA ARG A 46 2.31 -4.90 4.96
C ARG A 46 1.47 -5.63 3.91
N SER A 47 0.15 -5.67 4.09
CA SER A 47 -0.76 -6.35 3.16
C SER A 47 -0.80 -5.69 1.78
N HIS A 48 -0.86 -4.35 1.75
CA HIS A 48 -0.96 -3.60 0.50
C HIS A 48 0.35 -3.53 -0.29
N LEU A 49 1.50 -3.42 0.38
CA LEU A 49 2.81 -3.47 -0.29
C LEU A 49 3.09 -4.88 -0.83
N THR A 50 2.72 -5.92 -0.09
CA THR A 50 2.80 -7.31 -0.59
C THR A 50 2.00 -7.47 -1.87
N ARG A 51 0.73 -7.04 -1.87
CA ARG A 51 -0.13 -7.07 -3.05
C ARG A 51 0.42 -6.24 -4.22
N ALA A 52 1.02 -5.08 -3.94
CA ALA A 52 1.64 -4.25 -4.96
C ALA A 52 2.81 -4.98 -5.64
N MET A 53 3.67 -5.62 -4.87
CA MET A 53 4.82 -6.37 -5.39
C MET A 53 4.42 -7.67 -6.10
N ASP A 54 3.33 -8.32 -5.66
CA ASP A 54 2.72 -9.44 -6.39
C ASP A 54 2.08 -8.99 -7.71
N SER A 55 1.89 -7.68 -7.90
CA SER A 55 1.42 -7.03 -9.12
C SER A 55 2.55 -6.30 -9.85
N ASP A 56 3.77 -6.84 -9.84
CA ASP A 56 4.94 -6.34 -10.58
C ASP A 56 5.50 -4.96 -10.13
N LEU A 57 5.17 -4.48 -8.92
CA LEU A 57 5.89 -3.36 -8.33
C LEU A 57 7.27 -3.84 -7.83
N THR A 58 8.35 -3.26 -8.34
CA THR A 58 9.72 -3.66 -7.95
C THR A 58 10.11 -3.07 -6.58
N GLN A 59 11.14 -3.64 -5.93
CA GLN A 59 11.70 -3.08 -4.70
C GLN A 59 12.19 -1.64 -4.91
N ASP A 60 12.85 -1.36 -6.04
CA ASP A 60 13.32 -0.02 -6.38
C ASP A 60 12.16 0.98 -6.50
N GLN A 61 11.08 0.59 -7.21
CA GLN A 61 9.89 1.43 -7.34
C GLN A 61 9.20 1.67 -6.00
N ALA A 62 9.13 0.65 -5.14
CA ALA A 62 8.58 0.79 -3.80
C ALA A 62 9.47 1.70 -2.91
N SER A 63 10.79 1.61 -3.02
CA SER A 63 11.71 2.51 -2.34
C SER A 63 11.53 3.97 -2.78
N GLU A 64 11.35 4.21 -4.08
CA GLU A 64 11.11 5.55 -4.62
C GLU A 64 9.80 6.18 -4.11
N VAL A 65 8.78 5.38 -3.77
CA VAL A 65 7.58 5.90 -3.10
C VAL A 65 7.91 6.55 -1.76
N LEU A 66 8.78 5.92 -0.96
CA LEU A 66 9.19 6.47 0.33
C LEU A 66 9.93 7.80 0.15
N THR A 67 10.85 7.85 -0.83
CA THR A 67 11.56 9.07 -1.20
C THR A 67 10.60 10.18 -1.60
N GLN A 68 9.67 9.89 -2.52
CA GLN A 68 8.71 10.87 -3.02
C GLN A 68 7.80 11.37 -1.89
N VAL A 69 7.21 10.46 -1.11
CA VAL A 69 6.25 10.80 -0.05
C VAL A 69 6.88 11.63 1.07
N ALA A 70 8.18 11.51 1.32
CA ALA A 70 8.88 12.34 2.32
C ALA A 70 8.69 13.84 2.05
N PHE A 71 8.70 14.26 0.78
CA PHE A 71 8.52 15.67 0.38
C PHE A 71 7.06 16.15 0.50
N TYR A 72 6.07 15.25 0.40
CA TYR A 72 4.64 15.63 0.41
C TYR A 72 3.98 15.46 1.78
N ALA A 73 4.41 14.46 2.56
CA ALA A 73 3.78 14.11 3.84
C ALA A 73 4.73 14.26 5.04
N GLY A 74 6.04 14.38 4.80
CA GLY A 74 7.05 14.55 5.83
C GLY A 74 7.78 13.28 6.24
N TRP A 75 9.03 13.48 6.68
CA TRP A 75 9.96 12.42 7.11
C TRP A 75 9.43 11.52 8.23
N PRO A 76 8.70 12.00 9.26
CA PRO A 76 8.23 11.13 10.35
C PRO A 76 7.37 9.95 9.88
N TYR A 77 6.48 10.17 8.91
CA TYR A 77 5.65 9.09 8.36
C TYR A 77 6.46 8.09 7.56
N VAL A 78 7.41 8.56 6.75
CA VAL A 78 8.30 7.71 5.96
C VAL A 78 9.20 6.87 6.87
N PHE A 79 9.82 7.46 7.90
CA PHE A 79 10.63 6.72 8.86
C PHE A 79 9.84 5.67 9.63
N THR A 80 8.56 5.92 9.91
CA THR A 80 7.68 4.93 10.54
C THR A 80 7.35 3.78 9.57
N ALA A 81 7.28 4.03 8.26
CA ALA A 81 7.00 3.01 7.25
C ALA A 81 8.22 2.16 6.85
N MET A 82 9.44 2.73 6.89
CA MET A 82 10.67 2.07 6.44
C MET A 82 10.91 0.67 7.02
N PRO A 83 10.71 0.41 8.34
CA PRO A 83 10.87 -0.93 8.89
C PRO A 83 9.96 -1.97 8.22
N VAL A 84 8.71 -1.61 7.93
CA VAL A 84 7.74 -2.50 7.29
C VAL A 84 8.15 -2.82 5.85
N PHE A 85 8.65 -1.83 5.11
CA PHE A 85 9.19 -2.03 3.75
C PHE A 85 10.40 -2.98 3.78
N LYS A 86 11.34 -2.73 4.71
CA LYS A 86 12.53 -3.57 4.89
C LYS A 86 12.15 -5.03 5.16
N GLU A 87 11.24 -5.28 6.09
CA GLU A 87 10.77 -6.63 6.42
C GLU A 87 10.20 -7.37 5.21
N ILE A 88 9.45 -6.69 4.34
CA ILE A 88 8.89 -7.29 3.12
C ILE A 88 9.97 -7.57 2.09
N PHE A 89 10.91 -6.64 1.90
CA PHE A 89 12.02 -6.83 0.96
C PHE A 89 12.91 -8.00 1.37
N GLU A 90 13.18 -8.17 2.66
CA GLU A 90 13.94 -9.30 3.20
C GLU A 90 13.19 -10.63 3.06
N ALA A 91 11.87 -10.64 3.26
CA ALA A 91 11.04 -11.85 3.09
C ALA A 91 10.91 -12.32 1.63
N ARG A 92 11.29 -11.49 0.66
CA ARG A 92 11.23 -11.77 -0.79
C ARG A 92 12.60 -12.09 -1.41
N ARG A 93 13.65 -12.22 -0.60
CA ARG A 93 14.97 -12.67 -1.05
C ARG A 93 15.03 -14.18 -1.26
#